data_AF-A0A2S7U621-F1
#
_entry.id   AF-A0A2S7U621-F1
#
_cell.length_a   1.000
_cell.length_b   1.000
_cell.length_c   1.000
_cell.angle_alpha   90.00
_cell.angle_beta   90.00
_cell.angle_gamma   90.00
#
_symmetry.space_group_name_H-M   'P 1'
#
loop_
_entity.id
_entity.type
_entity.pdbx_description
1 polymer ?
#
loop_
_entity_poly.entity_id
_entity_poly.type
_entity_poly.pdbx_seq_one_letter_code
_entity_poly.pdbx_strand_id
1 'polypeptide(L)'
;MKVGTAVAIWSTSSGLIWGLDNWIYLTYQAIRYRFTDGKLITEKLSRGEGQWGLTQDDDGRNYYSRAGGEVVSVGFQQPVQYGNLNLPGQFSGEFQKIFPITQVPDVQGGPRRVGENGSINHFTGVAGQEVFRGDNLPDDLYGDLLTPEPVGRFIRRAKIQRSGAKTTLANATPGTEFIRTRDVNFRPVQTVTGPDGSLYIVDMHRGIIQQGNWTRKGSYLREVIDRNGLDTNIGHGRIYRLVHKDRQPGKRPQLRDLPTADLVQHISHRNGWWRDTAKKLIILRKDRQSVAPDLEKIAFDSKQPEQARITALWSLEGISAITEPLLI
;
A
#
# COMPACT_ATOMS: atom_id res chain seq x y z
N MET A 1 2.93 10.17 -37.23
CA MET A 1 2.58 9.68 -35.88
C MET A 1 3.42 10.48 -34.89
N LYS A 2 2.82 11.48 -34.21
CA LYS A 2 3.56 12.34 -33.28
C LYS A 2 3.95 11.52 -32.05
N VAL A 3 5.25 11.45 -31.77
CA VAL A 3 5.81 10.86 -30.56
C VAL A 3 5.15 11.57 -29.37
N GLY A 4 4.33 10.83 -28.63
CA GLY A 4 3.60 11.36 -27.48
C GLY A 4 4.59 11.94 -26.47
N THR A 5 4.37 13.19 -26.10
CA THR A 5 4.99 13.85 -24.95
C THR A 5 4.88 12.90 -23.77
N ALA A 6 6.02 12.52 -23.16
CA ALA A 6 6.02 11.74 -21.95
C ALA A 6 5.21 12.48 -20.88
N VAL A 7 3.98 12.03 -20.62
CA VAL A 7 3.20 12.50 -19.48
C VAL A 7 4.03 12.18 -18.25
N ALA A 8 4.32 13.18 -17.43
CA ALA A 8 5.01 12.95 -16.18
C ALA A 8 4.13 12.05 -15.30
N ILE A 9 4.47 10.76 -15.23
CA ILE A 9 3.80 9.73 -14.41
C ILE A 9 3.84 10.11 -12.90
N TRP A 10 4.57 11.16 -12.53
CA TRP A 10 4.78 11.64 -11.16
C TRP A 10 3.67 12.52 -10.59
N SER A 11 2.72 12.94 -11.43
CA SER A 11 1.59 13.81 -11.05
C SER A 11 0.23 13.22 -11.47
N THR A 12 0.19 11.93 -11.76
CA THR A 12 -1.03 11.20 -12.11
C THR A 12 -1.54 10.43 -10.90
N SER A 13 -2.86 10.38 -10.73
CA SER A 13 -3.47 9.51 -9.72
C SER A 13 -3.06 8.06 -9.91
N SER A 14 -2.78 7.40 -8.80
CA SER A 14 -2.43 5.99 -8.68
C SER A 14 -3.30 5.35 -7.60
N GLY A 15 -3.14 4.04 -7.38
CA GLY A 15 -4.00 3.28 -6.46
C GLY A 15 -5.13 2.58 -7.21
N LEU A 16 -6.39 2.90 -6.86
CA LEU A 16 -7.61 2.12 -7.15
C LEU A 16 -7.81 0.94 -6.20
N ILE A 17 -7.65 1.20 -4.90
CA ILE A 17 -7.93 0.20 -3.87
C ILE A 17 -9.42 0.15 -3.58
N TRP A 18 -10.01 -1.04 -3.73
CA TRP A 18 -11.37 -1.33 -3.29
C TRP A 18 -11.38 -1.46 -1.77
N GLY A 19 -11.88 -0.42 -1.13
CA GLY A 19 -11.99 -0.27 0.31
C GLY A 19 -12.86 -1.34 0.96
N LEU A 20 -12.68 -1.50 2.27
CA LEU A 20 -13.59 -2.30 3.08
C LEU A 20 -15.05 -1.82 2.91
N ASP A 21 -15.23 -0.51 2.81
CA ASP A 21 -16.51 0.21 2.67
C ASP A 21 -17.11 0.24 1.25
N ASN A 22 -16.59 -0.58 0.34
CA ASN A 22 -17.00 -0.68 -1.07
C ASN A 22 -16.75 0.57 -1.93
N TRP A 23 -16.05 1.56 -1.39
CA TRP A 23 -15.52 2.67 -2.18
C TRP A 23 -14.14 2.36 -2.72
N ILE A 24 -13.76 2.98 -3.82
CA ILE A 24 -12.51 2.81 -4.53
C ILE A 24 -11.74 4.12 -4.37
N TYR A 25 -10.58 4.01 -3.73
CA TYR A 25 -9.74 5.14 -3.37
C TYR A 25 -8.53 5.27 -4.30
N LEU A 26 -8.10 6.51 -4.50
CA LEU A 26 -6.99 6.90 -5.35
C LEU A 26 -6.17 7.99 -4.68
N THR A 27 -4.92 8.14 -5.13
CA THR A 27 -4.06 9.25 -4.73
C THR A 27 -4.41 10.54 -5.48
N TYR A 28 -3.94 11.67 -4.96
CA TYR A 28 -4.06 13.03 -5.50
C TYR A 28 -5.45 13.63 -5.54
N GLN A 29 -6.42 12.94 -6.13
CA GLN A 29 -7.73 13.52 -6.38
C GLN A 29 -8.60 13.44 -5.14
N ALA A 30 -9.38 14.50 -4.90
CA ALA A 30 -10.36 14.58 -3.83
C ALA A 30 -11.66 13.87 -4.24
N ILE A 31 -11.57 12.65 -4.75
CA ILE A 31 -12.73 11.85 -5.18
C ILE A 31 -12.53 10.39 -4.78
N ARG A 32 -13.65 9.69 -4.63
CA ARG A 32 -13.71 8.23 -4.54
C ARG A 32 -14.77 7.70 -5.48
N TYR A 33 -14.62 6.46 -5.92
CA TYR A 33 -15.58 5.81 -6.81
C TYR A 33 -16.29 4.67 -6.12
N ARG A 34 -17.51 4.34 -6.54
CA ARG A 34 -18.17 3.09 -6.17
C ARG A 34 -18.70 2.44 -7.43
N PHE A 35 -18.52 1.13 -7.55
CA PHE A 35 -19.00 0.39 -8.70
C PHE A 35 -20.05 -0.65 -8.28
N THR A 36 -21.29 -0.40 -8.67
CA THR A 36 -22.44 -1.26 -8.38
C THR A 36 -23.34 -1.28 -9.61
N ASP A 37 -23.85 -2.46 -9.98
CA ASP A 37 -24.81 -2.63 -11.10
C ASP A 37 -24.36 -2.06 -12.45
N GLY A 38 -23.07 -2.25 -12.76
CA GLY A 38 -22.49 -1.76 -14.00
C GLY A 38 -22.30 -0.24 -14.05
N LYS A 39 -22.60 0.48 -12.96
CA LYS A 39 -22.50 1.93 -12.87
C LYS A 39 -21.35 2.32 -11.95
N LEU A 40 -20.53 3.27 -12.42
CA LEU A 40 -19.50 3.91 -11.63
C LEU A 40 -20.05 5.22 -11.06
N ILE A 41 -20.25 5.26 -9.74
CA ILE A 41 -20.65 6.45 -8.99
C ILE A 41 -19.37 7.16 -8.55
N THR A 42 -19.36 8.49 -8.61
CA THR A 42 -18.25 9.32 -8.13
C THR A 42 -18.73 10.19 -6.98
N GLU A 43 -17.97 10.25 -5.90
CA GLU A 43 -18.22 11.15 -4.77
C GLU A 43 -17.00 12.04 -4.54
N LYS A 44 -17.24 13.33 -4.27
CA LYS A 44 -16.20 14.27 -3.89
C LYS A 44 -15.87 14.12 -2.41
N LEU A 45 -14.58 14.05 -2.12
CA LEU A 45 -14.02 14.14 -0.78
C LEU A 45 -13.66 15.59 -0.47
N SER A 46 -13.51 15.90 0.82
CA SER A 46 -13.09 17.24 1.26
C SER A 46 -11.68 17.61 0.76
N ARG A 47 -10.80 16.62 0.61
CA ARG A 47 -9.43 16.80 0.11
C ARG A 47 -8.88 15.50 -0.48
N GLY A 48 -8.05 15.62 -1.50
CA GLY A 48 -7.24 14.52 -2.02
C GLY A 48 -5.98 14.34 -1.20
N GLU A 49 -5.43 13.13 -1.17
CA GLU A 49 -4.26 12.80 -0.36
C GLU A 49 -3.32 11.85 -1.10
N GLY A 50 -2.06 11.76 -0.65
CA GLY A 50 -1.06 10.87 -1.23
C GLY A 50 -0.53 11.32 -2.59
N GLN A 51 0.42 10.53 -3.10
CA GLN A 51 1.04 10.70 -4.41
C GLN A 51 1.37 9.34 -5.03
N TRP A 52 2.11 8.49 -4.31
CA TRP A 52 2.60 7.20 -4.83
C TRP A 52 1.90 6.01 -4.22
N GLY A 53 1.82 5.97 -2.89
CA GLY A 53 1.28 4.84 -2.16
C GLY A 53 -0.08 5.12 -1.56
N LEU A 54 -0.90 4.08 -1.61
CA LEU A 54 -2.18 3.96 -0.95
C LEU A 54 -2.34 2.48 -0.59
N THR A 55 -2.68 2.21 0.67
CA THR A 55 -3.05 0.90 1.19
C THR A 55 -4.19 1.07 2.19
N GLN A 56 -4.79 -0.05 2.61
CA GLN A 56 -5.68 -0.11 3.77
C GLN A 56 -5.25 -1.20 4.73
N ASP A 57 -5.61 -1.06 6.01
CA ASP A 57 -5.54 -2.16 6.98
C ASP A 57 -6.84 -2.99 6.99
N ASP A 58 -6.95 -3.91 7.95
CA ASP A 58 -8.14 -4.75 8.11
C ASP A 58 -9.41 -3.98 8.45
N ASP A 59 -9.30 -2.79 9.02
CA ASP A 59 -10.43 -1.96 9.42
C ASP A 59 -10.86 -1.01 8.28
N GLY A 60 -10.25 -1.12 7.10
CA GLY A 60 -10.50 -0.24 5.96
C GLY A 60 -9.88 1.15 6.09
N ARG A 61 -8.98 1.35 7.06
CA ARG A 61 -8.34 2.65 7.28
C ARG A 61 -7.26 2.88 6.24
N ASN A 62 -7.34 4.00 5.52
CA ASN A 62 -6.39 4.30 4.46
C ASN A 62 -5.06 4.83 4.99
N TYR A 63 -3.97 4.44 4.34
CA TYR A 63 -2.62 4.97 4.57
C TYR A 63 -2.04 5.47 3.25
N TYR A 64 -1.90 6.78 3.13
CA TYR A 64 -1.36 7.42 1.94
C TYR A 64 0.12 7.75 2.13
N SER A 65 0.94 7.70 1.08
CA SER A 65 2.33 8.18 1.11
C SER A 65 2.55 9.31 0.11
N ARG A 66 3.50 10.21 0.43
CA ARG A 66 3.90 11.31 -0.45
C ARG A 66 5.43 11.38 -0.54
N ALA A 67 5.99 11.14 -1.72
CA ALA A 67 7.41 11.41 -1.94
C ALA A 67 7.67 12.92 -1.87
N GLY A 68 6.81 13.71 -2.51
CA GLY A 68 6.78 15.16 -2.36
C GLY A 68 6.47 15.55 -0.91
N GLY A 69 7.41 16.23 -0.27
CA GLY A 69 7.33 16.56 1.15
C GLY A 69 7.77 15.43 2.09
N GLU A 70 8.29 14.32 1.55
CA GLU A 70 9.04 13.31 2.33
C GLU A 70 8.19 12.63 3.42
N VAL A 71 6.90 12.43 3.13
CA VAL A 71 5.92 11.95 4.10
C VAL A 71 5.68 10.45 3.93
N VAL A 72 6.22 9.69 4.87
CA VAL A 72 6.14 8.22 4.90
C VAL A 72 4.70 7.73 4.84
N SER A 73 3.84 8.27 5.70
CA SER A 73 2.41 7.95 5.72
C SER A 73 1.59 9.13 6.21
N VAL A 74 0.34 9.27 5.77
CA VAL A 74 -0.57 10.35 6.12
C VAL A 74 -2.03 9.89 5.97
N GLY A 75 -2.96 10.58 6.63
CA GLY A 75 -4.40 10.33 6.48
C GLY A 75 -4.90 9.10 7.24
N PHE A 76 -4.07 8.52 8.11
CA PHE A 76 -4.38 7.31 8.88
C PHE A 76 -4.90 7.60 10.28
N GLN A 77 -5.44 8.80 10.57
CA GLN A 77 -6.08 9.08 11.87
C GLN A 77 -7.59 8.86 11.89
N GLN A 78 -8.23 8.80 10.72
CA GLN A 78 -9.65 8.51 10.57
C GLN A 78 -9.95 8.14 9.11
N PRO A 79 -11.13 7.56 8.80
CA PRO A 79 -11.57 7.38 7.43
C PRO A 79 -11.60 8.71 6.66
N VAL A 80 -11.08 8.70 5.43
CA VAL A 80 -10.88 9.92 4.62
C VAL A 80 -12.18 10.67 4.30
N GLN A 81 -13.33 9.99 4.35
CA GLN A 81 -14.65 10.60 4.17
C GLN A 81 -14.97 11.66 5.24
N TYR A 82 -14.40 11.54 6.44
CA TYR A 82 -14.52 12.53 7.51
C TYR A 82 -13.45 13.63 7.43
N GLY A 83 -12.65 13.63 6.37
CA GLY A 83 -11.57 14.58 6.10
C GLY A 83 -10.20 14.14 6.63
N ASN A 84 -9.19 14.97 6.35
CA ASN A 84 -7.81 14.67 6.71
C ASN A 84 -7.53 15.10 8.15
N LEU A 85 -7.20 14.14 9.01
CA LEU A 85 -6.73 14.37 10.37
C LEU A 85 -5.28 13.88 10.49
N ASN A 86 -4.40 14.76 10.96
CA ASN A 86 -3.01 14.43 11.28
C ASN A 86 -2.73 14.95 12.69
N LEU A 87 -2.29 14.07 13.58
CA LEU A 87 -2.09 14.41 14.98
C LEU A 87 -0.60 14.64 15.29
N PRO A 88 -0.26 15.60 16.16
CA PRO A 88 1.09 15.70 16.71
C PRO A 88 1.55 14.37 17.32
N GLY A 89 2.79 13.98 17.01
CA GLY A 89 3.38 12.72 17.49
C GLY A 89 2.73 11.45 16.93
N GLN A 90 2.09 11.50 15.75
CA GLN A 90 1.63 10.30 15.03
C GLN A 90 2.77 9.41 14.51
N PHE A 91 4.00 9.87 14.65
CA PHE A 91 5.22 9.09 14.48
C PHE A 91 5.96 9.06 15.81
N SER A 92 6.47 7.89 16.20
CA SER A 92 7.40 7.79 17.35
C SER A 92 8.64 8.66 17.10
N GLY A 93 9.32 9.14 18.15
CA GLY A 93 10.44 10.09 18.02
C GLY A 93 11.56 9.62 17.09
N GLU A 94 11.85 8.32 17.08
CA GLU A 94 12.91 7.72 16.27
C GLU A 94 12.44 7.28 14.87
N PHE A 95 11.15 7.43 14.56
CA PHE A 95 10.57 6.94 13.32
C PHE A 95 11.22 7.57 12.08
N GLN A 96 11.55 8.86 12.13
CA GLN A 96 12.10 9.57 10.98
C GLN A 96 13.58 9.25 10.73
N LYS A 97 14.28 8.62 11.69
CA LYS A 97 15.66 8.19 11.49
C LYS A 97 15.67 7.00 10.53
N ILE A 98 16.61 7.02 9.59
CA ILE A 98 16.75 6.01 8.55
C ILE A 98 18.14 5.39 8.58
N PHE A 99 18.27 4.15 8.11
CA PHE A 99 19.52 3.38 8.20
C PHE A 99 19.97 2.78 6.84
N PRO A 100 20.05 3.59 5.76
CA PRO A 100 20.54 3.13 4.46
C PRO A 100 22.03 2.75 4.52
N ILE A 101 22.41 1.83 3.63
CA ILE A 101 23.80 1.34 3.51
C ILE A 101 24.40 1.52 2.10
N THR A 102 23.65 2.13 1.18
CA THR A 102 24.13 2.49 -0.17
C THR A 102 24.75 3.89 -0.15
N GLN A 103 26.04 3.99 -0.42
CA GLN A 103 26.81 5.25 -0.32
C GLN A 103 26.84 5.99 -1.66
N VAL A 104 25.66 6.25 -2.24
CA VAL A 104 25.53 7.00 -3.50
C VAL A 104 24.62 8.21 -3.26
N PRO A 105 25.12 9.45 -3.40
CA PRO A 105 24.39 10.67 -3.08
C PRO A 105 23.48 11.16 -4.22
N ASP A 106 22.76 10.25 -4.88
CA ASP A 106 21.86 10.59 -6.00
C ASP A 106 20.48 11.05 -5.48
N VAL A 107 20.46 12.04 -4.60
CA VAL A 107 19.24 12.57 -4.02
C VAL A 107 18.88 13.93 -4.61
N GLN A 108 17.63 14.11 -5.02
CA GLN A 108 17.13 15.35 -5.62
C GLN A 108 17.30 16.56 -4.70
N GLY A 109 17.19 16.37 -3.38
CA GLY A 109 17.35 17.44 -2.39
C GLY A 109 18.78 17.98 -2.24
N GLY A 110 19.76 17.41 -2.96
CA GLY A 110 21.16 17.86 -2.99
C GLY A 110 21.96 17.50 -1.74
N PRO A 111 23.18 18.07 -1.56
CA PRO A 111 24.11 17.68 -0.50
C PRO A 111 23.55 17.73 0.93
N ARG A 112 22.62 18.65 1.24
CA ARG A 112 21.94 18.73 2.56
C ARG A 112 21.18 17.46 2.96
N ARG A 113 20.89 16.60 1.97
CA ARG A 113 20.14 15.36 2.13
C ARG A 113 21.04 14.12 2.21
N VAL A 114 22.35 14.33 2.22
CA VAL A 114 23.36 13.29 2.35
C VAL A 114 23.90 13.34 3.78
N GLY A 115 23.93 12.19 4.44
CA GLY A 115 24.51 12.03 5.77
C GLY A 115 26.02 11.80 5.72
N GLU A 116 26.65 11.76 6.89
CA GLU A 116 28.09 11.57 7.05
C GLU A 116 28.60 10.26 6.41
N ASN A 117 27.75 9.23 6.36
CA ASN A 117 28.07 7.95 5.74
C ASN A 117 27.98 7.93 4.21
N GLY A 118 27.65 9.06 3.57
CA GLY A 118 27.50 9.18 2.11
C GLY A 118 26.14 8.68 1.55
N SER A 119 25.25 8.20 2.42
CA SER A 119 23.87 7.82 2.07
C SER A 119 22.88 8.95 2.35
N ILE A 120 21.61 8.79 1.97
CA ILE A 120 20.57 9.76 2.37
C ILE A 120 20.36 9.79 3.89
N ASN A 121 19.98 10.95 4.44
CA ASN A 121 19.82 11.16 5.90
C ASN A 121 18.36 11.29 6.38
N HIS A 122 17.38 11.18 5.48
CA HIS A 122 15.94 11.24 5.73
C HIS A 122 15.21 10.54 4.57
N PHE A 123 13.91 10.26 4.73
CA PHE A 123 13.07 9.77 3.63
C PHE A 123 12.98 10.80 2.49
N THR A 124 13.12 10.38 1.24
CA THR A 124 13.15 11.28 0.06
C THR A 124 12.18 10.87 -1.04
N GLY A 125 11.96 9.57 -1.21
CA GLY A 125 11.28 9.00 -2.37
C GLY A 125 10.20 7.99 -1.99
N VAL A 126 9.61 8.13 -0.79
CA VAL A 126 8.60 7.21 -0.25
C VAL A 126 7.60 6.80 -1.33
N ALA A 127 7.51 5.49 -1.58
CA ALA A 127 6.73 4.95 -2.68
C ALA A 127 5.53 4.15 -2.19
N GLY A 128 5.08 3.21 -3.03
CA GLY A 128 3.88 2.42 -2.82
C GLY A 128 3.98 1.45 -1.64
N GLN A 129 3.28 1.78 -0.57
CA GLN A 129 3.33 1.07 0.72
C GLN A 129 2.16 0.11 0.87
N GLU A 130 2.32 -0.89 1.72
CA GLU A 130 1.32 -1.93 1.99
C GLU A 130 1.22 -2.18 3.50
N VAL A 131 0.00 -2.28 4.04
CA VAL A 131 -0.22 -2.92 5.34
C VAL A 131 -0.29 -4.42 5.10
N PHE A 132 0.69 -5.17 5.61
CA PHE A 132 0.79 -6.59 5.28
C PHE A 132 -0.33 -7.38 5.94
N ARG A 133 -1.19 -8.00 5.13
CA ARG A 133 -2.37 -8.76 5.59
C ARG A 133 -2.33 -10.23 5.14
N GLY A 134 -1.14 -10.74 4.85
CA GLY A 134 -0.90 -12.11 4.38
C GLY A 134 -0.66 -13.09 5.53
N ASP A 135 -0.91 -14.37 5.29
CA ASP A 135 -0.83 -15.44 6.30
C ASP A 135 0.40 -16.35 6.16
N ASN A 136 1.28 -16.09 5.19
CA ASN A 136 2.44 -16.95 4.89
C ASN A 136 3.80 -16.38 5.35
N LEU A 137 3.79 -15.29 6.11
CA LEU A 137 4.97 -14.73 6.81
C LEU A 137 4.75 -14.74 8.33
N PRO A 138 5.79 -14.54 9.15
CA PRO A 138 5.67 -14.55 10.61
C PRO A 138 4.56 -13.63 11.11
N ASP A 139 3.82 -14.06 12.13
CA ASP A 139 2.62 -13.35 12.59
C ASP A 139 2.91 -11.94 13.12
N ASP A 140 4.13 -11.71 13.62
CA ASP A 140 4.59 -10.38 14.02
C ASP A 140 4.58 -9.36 12.85
N LEU A 141 4.68 -9.80 11.59
CA LEU A 141 4.62 -8.93 10.42
C LEU A 141 3.18 -8.54 10.04
N TYR A 142 2.19 -9.34 10.44
CA TYR A 142 0.79 -9.08 10.11
C TYR A 142 0.33 -7.74 10.71
N GLY A 143 -0.28 -6.90 9.89
CA GLY A 143 -0.73 -5.56 10.27
C GLY A 143 0.35 -4.48 10.32
N ASP A 144 1.61 -4.81 10.01
CA ASP A 144 2.66 -3.80 9.91
C ASP A 144 2.62 -3.09 8.55
N LEU A 145 3.02 -1.82 8.53
CA LEU A 145 3.14 -1.01 7.32
C LEU A 145 4.55 -1.17 6.72
N LEU A 146 4.61 -1.59 5.46
CA LEU A 146 5.84 -1.84 4.71
C LEU A 146 5.98 -0.76 3.65
N THR A 147 6.95 0.13 3.82
CA THR A 147 7.09 1.33 3.00
C THR A 147 8.42 1.33 2.23
N PRO A 148 8.40 1.26 0.90
CA PRO A 148 9.59 1.36 0.09
C PRO A 148 10.22 2.77 0.08
N GLU A 149 11.55 2.80 0.10
CA GLU A 149 12.37 3.98 -0.15
C GLU A 149 13.38 3.65 -1.29
N PRO A 150 13.06 4.04 -2.54
CA PRO A 150 13.89 3.73 -3.71
C PRO A 150 15.22 4.50 -3.76
N VAL A 151 15.34 5.70 -3.19
CA VAL A 151 16.59 6.46 -3.10
C VAL A 151 17.45 5.97 -1.92
N GLY A 152 16.86 5.46 -0.86
CA GLY A 152 17.58 4.86 0.26
C GLY A 152 18.00 3.41 -0.01
N ARG A 153 17.41 2.78 -1.03
CA ARG A 153 17.58 1.35 -1.37
C ARG A 153 17.14 0.46 -0.21
N PHE A 154 16.03 0.83 0.44
CA PHE A 154 15.51 0.11 1.59
C PHE A 154 13.99 0.03 1.61
N ILE A 155 13.45 -0.85 2.46
CA ILE A 155 12.05 -0.92 2.81
C ILE A 155 11.95 -0.77 4.33
N ARG A 156 11.15 0.20 4.78
CA ARG A 156 10.83 0.41 6.18
C ARG A 156 9.72 -0.56 6.59
N ARG A 157 9.85 -1.15 7.78
CA ARG A 157 8.75 -1.82 8.48
C ARG A 157 8.33 -0.97 9.67
N ALA A 158 7.04 -0.65 9.76
CA ALA A 158 6.47 0.19 10.80
C ALA A 158 5.36 -0.54 11.55
N LYS A 159 5.46 -0.56 12.88
CA LYS A 159 4.37 -0.98 13.75
C LYS A 159 3.25 0.06 13.71
N ILE A 160 2.02 -0.40 13.53
CA ILE A 160 0.81 0.42 13.67
C ILE A 160 0.27 0.23 15.09
N GLN A 161 0.39 1.26 15.92
CA GLN A 161 -0.01 1.21 17.33
C GLN A 161 -1.22 2.11 17.56
N ARG A 162 -2.27 1.56 18.16
CA ARG A 162 -3.49 2.29 18.51
C ARG A 162 -3.58 2.43 20.03
N SER A 163 -3.74 3.67 20.50
CA SER A 163 -3.94 3.97 21.92
C SER A 163 -5.01 5.05 22.04
N GLY A 164 -6.19 4.67 22.57
CA GLY A 164 -7.37 5.52 22.53
C GLY A 164 -7.71 5.94 21.09
N ALA A 165 -7.92 7.23 20.86
CA ALA A 165 -8.24 7.77 19.53
C ALA A 165 -7.02 8.01 18.63
N LYS A 166 -5.79 7.73 19.10
CA LYS A 166 -4.56 8.04 18.36
C LYS A 166 -3.93 6.79 17.76
N THR A 167 -3.61 6.87 16.47
CA THR A 167 -2.73 5.90 15.79
C THR A 167 -1.32 6.47 15.69
N THR A 168 -0.32 5.65 16.03
CA THR A 168 1.11 6.01 15.96
C THR A 168 1.87 4.98 15.14
N LEU A 169 2.76 5.46 14.28
CA LEU A 169 3.71 4.61 13.55
C LEU A 169 5.07 4.60 14.26
N ALA A 170 5.56 3.42 14.57
CA ALA A 170 6.86 3.20 15.20
C ALA A 170 7.76 2.33 14.32
N ASN A 171 9.07 2.61 14.28
CA ASN A 171 10.00 1.79 13.50
C ASN A 171 10.09 0.40 14.16
N ALA A 172 9.73 -0.65 13.41
CA ALA A 172 9.75 -2.02 13.91
C ALA A 172 11.17 -2.60 13.99
N THR A 173 12.15 -1.93 13.37
CA THR A 173 13.55 -2.36 13.36
C THR A 173 14.49 -1.19 13.71
N PRO A 174 14.49 -0.68 14.95
CA PRO A 174 15.38 0.42 15.34
C PRO A 174 16.86 0.10 15.07
N GLY A 175 17.60 1.08 14.53
CA GLY A 175 19.02 0.89 14.16
C GLY A 175 19.24 0.23 12.78
N THR A 176 18.19 -0.21 12.11
CA THR A 176 18.26 -0.83 10.77
C THR A 176 16.98 -0.57 9.96
N GLU A 177 16.90 -1.18 8.78
CA GLU A 177 15.70 -1.25 7.95
C GLU A 177 15.31 -2.71 7.73
N PHE A 178 14.04 -2.96 7.37
CA PHE A 178 13.52 -4.32 7.17
C PHE A 178 14.22 -5.03 6.01
N ILE A 179 14.38 -4.32 4.90
CA ILE A 179 15.24 -4.72 3.79
C ILE A 179 16.12 -3.52 3.48
N ARG A 180 17.43 -3.73 3.32
CA ARG A 180 18.38 -2.73 2.84
C ARG A 180 19.50 -3.39 2.06
N THR A 181 20.03 -2.71 1.07
CA THR A 181 21.10 -3.26 0.22
C THR A 181 22.12 -2.18 -0.12
N ARG A 182 23.29 -2.63 -0.60
CA ARG A 182 24.31 -1.82 -1.26
C ARG A 182 24.16 -1.78 -2.78
N ASP A 183 23.28 -2.63 -3.32
CA ASP A 183 22.95 -2.60 -4.75
C ASP A 183 22.30 -1.26 -5.09
N VAL A 184 23.06 -0.43 -5.80
CA VAL A 184 22.66 0.94 -6.19
C VAL A 184 21.42 0.95 -7.07
N ASN A 185 21.15 -0.17 -7.75
CA ASN A 185 20.04 -0.34 -8.68
C ASN A 185 18.75 -0.79 -8.00
N PHE A 186 18.79 -1.26 -6.76
CA PHE A 186 17.58 -1.66 -6.03
C PHE A 186 16.70 -0.43 -5.72
N ARG A 187 15.63 -0.27 -6.50
CA ARG A 187 14.65 0.82 -6.43
C ARG A 187 13.27 0.24 -6.15
N PRO A 188 12.98 -0.21 -4.91
CA PRO A 188 11.67 -0.72 -4.57
C PRO A 188 10.64 0.41 -4.67
N VAL A 189 9.56 0.19 -5.41
CA VAL A 189 8.53 1.19 -5.69
C VAL A 189 7.13 0.77 -5.26
N GLN A 190 6.90 -0.51 -5.01
CA GLN A 190 5.63 -1.03 -4.50
C GLN A 190 5.88 -2.26 -3.62
N THR A 191 5.21 -2.32 -2.49
CA THR A 191 4.96 -3.54 -1.71
C THR A 191 3.48 -3.92 -1.84
N VAL A 192 3.15 -5.22 -1.83
CA VAL A 192 1.75 -5.68 -1.88
C VAL A 192 1.60 -7.07 -1.26
N THR A 193 0.50 -7.32 -0.54
CA THR A 193 0.13 -8.65 -0.06
C THR A 193 -0.37 -9.51 -1.21
N GLY A 194 0.27 -10.66 -1.43
CA GLY A 194 -0.13 -11.61 -2.47
C GLY A 194 -1.23 -12.59 -2.02
N PRO A 195 -1.92 -13.24 -2.98
CA PRO A 195 -2.91 -14.28 -2.69
C PRO A 195 -2.29 -15.53 -2.03
N ASP A 196 -1.00 -15.77 -2.23
CA ASP A 196 -0.27 -16.89 -1.61
C ASP A 196 0.18 -16.59 -0.16
N GLY A 197 -0.28 -15.47 0.40
CA GLY A 197 0.02 -15.02 1.77
C GLY A 197 1.40 -14.39 1.93
N SER A 198 2.16 -14.21 0.85
CA SER A 198 3.52 -13.66 0.86
C SER A 198 3.52 -12.16 0.55
N LEU A 199 4.61 -11.47 0.87
CA LEU A 199 4.81 -10.06 0.47
C LEU A 199 5.51 -10.01 -0.90
N TYR A 200 4.93 -9.28 -1.85
CA TYR A 200 5.55 -9.01 -3.14
C TYR A 200 6.16 -7.61 -3.14
N ILE A 201 7.31 -7.47 -3.79
CA ILE A 201 8.05 -6.22 -3.92
C ILE A 201 8.31 -5.97 -5.40
N VAL A 202 7.80 -4.87 -5.93
CA VAL A 202 8.14 -4.39 -7.28
C VAL A 202 9.34 -3.46 -7.17
N ASP A 203 10.39 -3.80 -7.90
CA ASP A 203 11.65 -3.07 -7.95
C ASP A 203 11.88 -2.63 -9.40
N MET A 204 12.09 -1.33 -9.64
CA MET A 204 12.43 -0.87 -10.99
C MET A 204 13.80 -1.36 -11.45
N HIS A 205 14.66 -1.77 -10.51
CA HIS A 205 16.02 -2.27 -10.71
C HIS A 205 16.79 -1.47 -11.76
N ARG A 206 17.04 -0.19 -11.46
CA ARG A 206 17.64 0.79 -12.39
C ARG A 206 18.50 1.82 -11.67
N GLY A 207 19.47 2.36 -12.39
CA GLY A 207 20.43 3.29 -11.80
C GLY A 207 19.85 4.68 -11.53
N ILE A 208 19.20 5.34 -12.50
CA ILE A 208 18.56 6.66 -12.28
C ILE A 208 17.10 6.48 -11.85
N ILE A 209 16.62 7.05 -10.74
CA ILE A 209 15.18 7.06 -10.39
C ILE A 209 14.52 8.45 -10.56
N GLN A 210 15.34 9.50 -10.69
CA GLN A 210 14.90 10.90 -10.71
C GLN A 210 14.36 11.30 -12.09
N GLN A 211 13.49 12.33 -12.11
CA GLN A 211 13.00 12.89 -13.37
C GLN A 211 14.12 13.55 -14.18
N GLY A 212 13.94 13.58 -15.51
CA GLY A 212 14.89 14.15 -16.46
C GLY A 212 15.31 15.59 -16.17
N ASN A 213 14.43 16.41 -15.58
CA ASN A 213 14.75 17.81 -15.23
C ASN A 213 15.87 17.92 -14.18
N TRP A 214 15.97 16.94 -13.28
CA TRP A 214 16.97 16.92 -12.22
C TRP A 214 18.31 16.35 -12.69
N THR A 215 18.31 15.62 -13.81
CA THR A 215 19.46 14.87 -14.33
C THR A 215 20.06 15.46 -15.60
N ARG A 216 19.70 16.71 -15.93
CA ARG A 216 20.24 17.44 -17.09
C ARG A 216 21.74 17.71 -16.95
N LYS A 217 22.45 17.84 -18.07
CA LYS A 217 23.85 18.25 -18.10
C LYS A 217 24.06 19.55 -17.31
N GLY A 218 25.09 19.59 -16.46
CA GLY A 218 25.38 20.72 -15.58
C GLY A 218 24.61 20.72 -14.26
N SER A 219 23.69 19.78 -14.03
CA SER A 219 23.14 19.57 -12.68
C SER A 219 24.12 18.81 -11.80
N TYR A 220 24.09 19.08 -10.49
CA TYR A 220 24.87 18.32 -9.50
C TYR A 220 24.62 16.81 -9.62
N LEU A 221 23.35 16.40 -9.83
CA LEU A 221 23.01 14.99 -9.96
C LEU A 221 23.61 14.35 -11.20
N ARG A 222 23.82 15.10 -12.30
CA ARG A 222 24.43 14.52 -13.49
C ARG A 222 25.87 14.09 -13.22
N GLU A 223 26.62 14.86 -12.45
CA GLU A 223 27.99 14.46 -12.05
C GLU A 223 27.99 13.17 -11.22
N VAL A 224 27.03 13.01 -10.32
CA VAL A 224 26.87 11.78 -9.52
C VAL A 224 26.48 10.60 -10.42
N ILE A 225 25.56 10.82 -11.35
CA ILE A 225 25.10 9.82 -12.32
C ILE A 225 26.27 9.32 -13.16
N ASP A 226 27.02 10.23 -13.78
CA ASP A 226 28.13 9.91 -14.67
C ASP A 226 29.23 9.15 -13.92
N ARG A 227 29.60 9.64 -12.73
CA ARG A 227 30.64 9.01 -11.88
C ARG A 227 30.30 7.58 -11.47
N ASN A 228 29.02 7.29 -11.25
CA ASN A 228 28.56 5.99 -10.76
C ASN A 228 27.93 5.14 -11.89
N GLY A 229 27.96 5.60 -13.15
CA GLY A 229 27.36 4.91 -14.29
C GLY A 229 25.86 4.61 -14.12
N LEU A 230 25.11 5.49 -13.43
CA LEU A 230 23.70 5.21 -13.10
C LEU A 230 22.77 5.20 -14.32
N ASP A 231 23.21 5.72 -15.46
CA ASP A 231 22.48 5.67 -16.73
C ASP A 231 22.67 4.36 -17.51
N THR A 232 23.54 3.45 -17.04
CA THR A 232 23.87 2.22 -17.77
C THR A 232 22.86 1.09 -17.55
N ASN A 233 22.15 1.07 -16.42
CA ASN A 233 21.18 0.02 -16.08
C ASN A 233 19.73 0.53 -16.21
N ILE A 234 19.06 0.14 -17.30
CA ILE A 234 17.70 0.56 -17.65
C ILE A 234 16.90 -0.67 -18.12
N GLY A 235 15.64 -0.79 -17.69
CA GLY A 235 14.73 -1.81 -18.22
C GLY A 235 14.84 -3.19 -17.56
N HIS A 236 15.50 -3.29 -16.40
CA HIS A 236 15.73 -4.56 -15.71
C HIS A 236 14.80 -4.81 -14.53
N GLY A 237 13.59 -4.25 -14.55
CA GLY A 237 12.62 -4.32 -13.44
C GLY A 237 12.37 -5.75 -12.95
N ARG A 238 12.16 -5.88 -11.64
CA ARG A 238 12.02 -7.15 -10.93
C ARG A 238 10.77 -7.17 -10.07
N ILE A 239 10.20 -8.37 -9.91
CA ILE A 239 9.19 -8.64 -8.89
C ILE A 239 9.79 -9.70 -7.97
N TYR A 240 10.05 -9.32 -6.72
CA TYR A 240 10.44 -10.26 -5.69
C TYR A 240 9.22 -10.77 -4.96
N ARG A 241 9.27 -12.03 -4.54
CA ARG A 241 8.36 -12.62 -3.57
C ARG A 241 9.16 -12.94 -2.31
N LEU A 242 8.85 -12.27 -1.21
CA LEU A 242 9.42 -12.56 0.10
C LEU A 242 8.71 -13.78 0.69
N VAL A 243 9.45 -14.86 0.90
CA VAL A 243 8.94 -16.12 1.47
C VAL A 243 9.64 -16.43 2.79
N HIS A 244 8.92 -17.09 3.69
CA HIS A 244 9.55 -17.70 4.85
C HIS A 244 10.17 -19.03 4.45
N LYS A 245 11.43 -19.29 4.85
CA LYS A 245 12.16 -20.52 4.47
C LYS A 245 11.43 -21.83 4.79
N ASP A 246 10.65 -21.82 5.87
CA ASP A 246 9.94 -23.00 6.38
C ASP A 246 8.45 -23.03 5.98
N ARG A 247 7.99 -22.11 5.13
CA ARG A 247 6.59 -22.07 4.69
C ARG A 247 6.48 -22.12 3.17
N GLN A 248 5.61 -22.98 2.68
CA GLN A 248 5.32 -23.05 1.25
C GLN A 248 4.30 -21.97 0.87
N PRO A 249 4.45 -21.30 -0.28
CA PRO A 249 3.44 -20.38 -0.79
C PRO A 249 2.05 -21.02 -0.86
N GLY A 250 1.02 -20.25 -0.49
CA GLY A 250 -0.37 -20.66 -0.63
C GLY A 250 -0.77 -20.98 -2.08
N LYS A 251 -1.96 -21.57 -2.22
CA LYS A 251 -2.47 -21.99 -3.53
C LYS A 251 -2.73 -20.78 -4.44
N ARG A 252 -2.58 -21.00 -5.76
CA ARG A 252 -2.99 -20.02 -6.77
C ARG A 252 -4.50 -19.75 -6.65
N PRO A 253 -4.94 -18.48 -6.64
CA PRO A 253 -6.34 -18.16 -6.49
C PRO A 253 -7.15 -18.47 -7.75
N GLN A 254 -8.34 -19.04 -7.57
CA GLN A 254 -9.30 -19.35 -8.64
C GLN A 254 -10.71 -18.82 -8.33
N LEU A 255 -10.84 -17.77 -7.50
CA LEU A 255 -12.15 -17.26 -7.06
C LEU A 255 -13.05 -16.79 -8.22
N ARG A 256 -12.46 -16.27 -9.30
CA ARG A 256 -13.23 -15.72 -10.43
C ARG A 256 -14.18 -16.73 -11.05
N ASP A 257 -13.85 -18.01 -10.99
CA ASP A 257 -14.61 -19.07 -11.66
C ASP A 257 -15.47 -19.86 -10.66
N LEU A 258 -15.43 -19.51 -9.36
CA LEU A 258 -16.28 -20.11 -8.32
C LEU A 258 -17.74 -19.61 -8.42
N PRO A 259 -18.72 -20.48 -8.12
CA PRO A 259 -20.09 -20.08 -7.82
C PRO A 259 -20.15 -19.03 -6.70
N THR A 260 -21.18 -18.17 -6.72
CA THR A 260 -21.32 -17.09 -5.73
C THR A 260 -21.43 -17.62 -4.30
N ALA A 261 -22.12 -18.75 -4.09
CA ALA A 261 -22.21 -19.41 -2.79
C ALA A 261 -20.84 -19.84 -2.24
N ASP A 262 -19.95 -20.34 -3.09
CA ASP A 262 -18.62 -20.80 -2.69
C ASP A 262 -17.69 -19.62 -2.34
N LEU A 263 -17.92 -18.43 -2.91
CA LEU A 263 -17.18 -17.22 -2.55
C LEU A 263 -17.36 -16.83 -1.08
N VAL A 264 -18.52 -17.14 -0.48
CA VAL A 264 -18.84 -16.79 0.91
C VAL A 264 -17.85 -17.42 1.88
N GLN A 265 -17.39 -18.64 1.60
CA GLN A 265 -16.42 -19.36 2.44
C GLN A 265 -15.08 -18.62 2.55
N HIS A 266 -14.73 -17.79 1.57
CA HIS A 266 -13.49 -17.03 1.54
C HIS A 266 -13.56 -15.71 2.31
N ILE A 267 -14.74 -15.28 2.77
CA ILE A 267 -14.91 -14.09 3.62
C ILE A 267 -14.21 -14.28 4.99
N SER A 268 -14.11 -15.52 5.47
CA SER A 268 -13.41 -15.86 6.72
C SER A 268 -11.93 -16.21 6.52
N HIS A 269 -11.38 -16.09 5.31
CA HIS A 269 -9.99 -16.44 5.05
C HIS A 269 -9.01 -15.55 5.84
N ARG A 270 -7.87 -16.08 6.31
CA ARG A 270 -6.90 -15.31 7.12
C ARG A 270 -6.13 -14.24 6.31
N ASN A 271 -5.70 -14.57 5.10
CA ASN A 271 -5.15 -13.58 4.17
C ASN A 271 -6.23 -12.58 3.70
N GLY A 272 -6.01 -11.29 3.94
CA GLY A 272 -6.92 -10.20 3.56
C GLY A 272 -7.18 -10.10 2.06
N TRP A 273 -6.23 -10.52 1.21
CA TRP A 273 -6.44 -10.55 -0.24
C TRP A 273 -7.64 -11.42 -0.63
N TRP A 274 -7.81 -12.58 0.02
CA TRP A 274 -8.92 -13.50 -0.26
C TRP A 274 -10.25 -12.93 0.21
N ARG A 275 -10.28 -12.34 1.41
CA ARG A 275 -11.49 -11.68 1.95
C ARG A 275 -11.96 -10.56 1.03
N ASP A 276 -11.06 -9.64 0.72
CA ASP A 276 -11.35 -8.45 -0.09
C ASP A 276 -11.78 -8.86 -1.50
N THR A 277 -11.11 -9.85 -2.10
CA THR A 277 -11.43 -10.35 -3.45
C THR A 277 -12.76 -11.10 -3.47
N ALA A 278 -13.04 -11.95 -2.48
CA ALA A 278 -14.31 -12.66 -2.37
C ALA A 278 -15.49 -11.70 -2.26
N LYS A 279 -15.41 -10.73 -1.33
CA LYS A 279 -16.40 -9.65 -1.19
C LYS A 279 -16.62 -8.91 -2.51
N LYS A 280 -15.53 -8.42 -3.12
CA LYS A 280 -15.60 -7.69 -4.39
C LYS A 280 -16.29 -8.53 -5.48
N LEU A 281 -15.93 -9.80 -5.61
CA LEU A 281 -16.54 -10.68 -6.59
C LEU A 281 -18.03 -10.90 -6.31
N ILE A 282 -18.43 -11.18 -5.07
CA ILE A 282 -19.84 -11.30 -4.67
C ILE A 282 -20.63 -10.06 -5.10
N ILE A 283 -20.15 -8.85 -4.79
CA ILE A 283 -20.82 -7.59 -5.15
C ILE A 283 -21.02 -7.45 -6.67
N LEU A 284 -20.05 -7.92 -7.46
CA LEU A 284 -20.06 -7.82 -8.92
C LEU A 284 -20.93 -8.90 -9.60
N ARG A 285 -21.44 -9.89 -8.87
CA ARG A 285 -22.28 -10.96 -9.43
C ARG A 285 -23.73 -10.54 -9.62
N LYS A 286 -24.41 -11.15 -10.60
CA LYS A 286 -25.83 -10.91 -10.87
C LYS A 286 -26.72 -11.62 -9.84
N ASP A 287 -26.33 -12.81 -9.44
CA ASP A 287 -26.99 -13.69 -8.46
C ASP A 287 -26.60 -13.37 -7.02
N ARG A 288 -25.95 -12.22 -6.76
CA ARG A 288 -25.40 -11.84 -5.45
C ARG A 288 -26.39 -11.81 -4.29
N GLN A 289 -27.68 -11.65 -4.57
CA GLN A 289 -28.73 -11.70 -3.54
C GLN A 289 -28.91 -13.09 -2.94
N SER A 290 -28.54 -14.14 -3.68
CA SER A 290 -28.71 -15.54 -3.24
C SER A 290 -27.90 -15.88 -1.98
N VAL A 291 -26.85 -15.14 -1.68
CA VAL A 291 -25.93 -15.40 -0.55
C VAL A 291 -26.15 -14.47 0.64
N ALA A 292 -27.15 -13.60 0.61
CA ALA A 292 -27.44 -12.69 1.73
C ALA A 292 -27.64 -13.44 3.07
N PRO A 293 -28.41 -14.56 3.14
CA PRO A 293 -28.59 -15.29 4.40
C PRO A 293 -27.28 -15.87 4.97
N ASP A 294 -26.38 -16.34 4.12
CA ASP A 294 -25.09 -16.89 4.55
C ASP A 294 -24.15 -15.80 5.07
N LEU A 295 -24.15 -14.62 4.42
CA LEU A 295 -23.39 -13.46 4.88
C LEU A 295 -23.92 -12.94 6.23
N GLU A 296 -25.24 -12.88 6.41
CA GLU A 296 -25.87 -12.51 7.68
C GLU A 296 -25.44 -13.47 8.79
N LYS A 297 -25.50 -14.78 8.53
CA LYS A 297 -25.03 -15.79 9.48
C LYS A 297 -23.58 -15.55 9.89
N ILE A 298 -22.68 -15.23 8.95
CA ILE A 298 -21.28 -14.93 9.27
C ILE A 298 -21.17 -13.65 10.11
N ALA A 299 -21.89 -12.58 9.76
CA ALA A 299 -21.83 -11.30 10.46
C ALA A 299 -22.17 -11.42 11.96
N PHE A 300 -23.14 -12.27 12.31
CA PHE A 300 -23.65 -12.40 13.68
C PHE A 300 -23.17 -13.66 14.42
N ASP A 301 -22.38 -14.53 13.79
CA ASP A 301 -21.75 -15.65 14.47
C ASP A 301 -20.52 -15.19 15.27
N SER A 302 -20.64 -15.17 16.60
CA SER A 302 -19.56 -14.78 17.52
C SER A 302 -18.35 -15.72 17.49
N LYS A 303 -18.46 -16.89 16.85
CA LYS A 303 -17.34 -17.82 16.62
C LYS A 303 -16.51 -17.44 15.41
N GLN A 304 -17.01 -16.59 14.51
CA GLN A 304 -16.27 -16.11 13.36
C GLN A 304 -15.23 -15.06 13.77
N PRO A 305 -14.07 -15.00 13.09
CA PRO A 305 -13.11 -13.91 13.28
C PRO A 305 -13.78 -12.54 13.06
N GLU A 306 -13.40 -11.54 13.86
CA GLU A 306 -13.91 -10.17 13.74
C GLU A 306 -13.86 -9.65 12.29
N GLN A 307 -12.75 -9.90 11.59
CA GLN A 307 -12.58 -9.45 10.21
C GLN A 307 -13.48 -10.16 9.22
N ALA A 308 -13.89 -11.40 9.50
CA ALA A 308 -14.90 -12.09 8.70
C ALA A 308 -16.27 -11.43 8.88
N ARG A 309 -16.62 -11.13 10.14
CA ARG A 309 -17.91 -10.51 10.51
C ARG A 309 -18.06 -9.12 9.89
N ILE A 310 -17.04 -8.27 10.02
CA ILE A 310 -17.03 -6.92 9.43
C ILE A 310 -17.06 -7.00 7.90
N THR A 311 -16.27 -7.90 7.29
CA THR A 311 -16.30 -8.08 5.83
C THR A 311 -17.67 -8.57 5.35
N ALA A 312 -18.35 -9.44 6.10
CA ALA A 312 -19.70 -9.91 5.77
C ALA A 312 -20.74 -8.78 5.85
N LEU A 313 -20.68 -7.92 6.88
CA LEU A 313 -21.53 -6.72 6.97
C LEU A 313 -21.32 -5.79 5.78
N TRP A 314 -20.07 -5.52 5.40
CA TRP A 314 -19.78 -4.72 4.21
C TRP A 314 -20.14 -5.43 2.91
N SER A 315 -20.16 -6.77 2.88
CA SER A 315 -20.65 -7.52 1.72
C SER A 315 -22.16 -7.34 1.58
N LEU A 316 -22.92 -7.45 2.68
CA LEU A 316 -24.37 -7.17 2.72
C LEU A 316 -24.67 -5.75 2.27
N GLU A 317 -23.88 -4.76 2.72
CA GLU A 317 -24.01 -3.36 2.30
C GLU A 317 -23.77 -3.22 0.78
N GLY A 318 -22.71 -3.87 0.28
CA GLY A 318 -22.32 -3.80 -1.13
C GLY A 318 -23.34 -4.44 -2.08
N ILE A 319 -24.12 -5.42 -1.60
CA ILE A 319 -25.21 -6.04 -2.35
C ILE A 319 -26.58 -5.39 -2.08
N SER A 320 -26.65 -4.34 -1.27
CA SER A 320 -27.91 -3.69 -0.86
C SER A 320 -28.87 -4.60 -0.09
N ALA A 321 -28.34 -5.50 0.74
CA ALA A 321 -29.11 -6.42 1.60
C ALA A 321 -29.06 -6.07 3.09
N ILE A 322 -28.46 -4.93 3.47
CA ILE A 322 -28.52 -4.43 4.84
C ILE A 322 -29.94 -3.95 5.16
N THR A 323 -30.45 -4.38 6.32
CA THR A 323 -31.71 -3.93 6.90
C THR A 323 -31.45 -3.27 8.25
N GLU A 324 -32.34 -2.38 8.69
CA GLU A 324 -32.24 -1.70 10.00
C GLU A 324 -32.01 -2.65 11.19
N PRO A 325 -32.68 -3.82 11.31
CA PRO A 325 -32.40 -4.78 12.38
C PRO A 325 -30.96 -5.34 12.43
N LEU A 326 -30.20 -5.23 11.33
CA LEU A 326 -28.80 -5.68 11.30
C LEU A 326 -27.82 -4.60 11.79
N LEU A 327 -28.30 -3.38 12.05
CA LEU A 327 -27.50 -2.23 12.43
C LEU A 327 -27.67 -1.82 13.90
N ILE A 328 -28.56 -2.50 14.64
CA ILE A 328 -28.98 -2.14 16.01
C ILE A 328 -28.52 -3.19 17.01
#